data_AF-A0A816GWF1-F1
#
_entry.id   AF-A0A816GWF1-F1
#
_cell.length_a   1.000
_cell.length_b   1.000
_cell.length_c   1.000
_cell.angle_alpha   90.00
_cell.angle_beta   90.00
_cell.angle_gamma   90.00
#
_symmetry.space_group_name_H-M   'P 1'
#
loop_
_entity.id
_entity.type
_entity.pdbx_description
1 polymer ?
#
loop_
_entity_poly.entity_id
_entity_poly.type
_entity_poly.pdbx_seq_one_letter_code
_entity_poly.pdbx_strand_id
1 'polypeptide(L)'
;MPKPILLGAIYVPPGQSIPQGLFDPYVNKSFYIFGDFNAEHTDWHCSNNNASGIQMKTWLDNTGCEMIYTNIPTLKKSSAVIDFGITHDAVGWKAEVIKEGTSDHYPVLIQSPLTTESAIGNKAQKFTIVHPNTESKTYLWKSEKYSEELKKLFVGKKYNHALFVVVDKNEILVDFTKGNYRLQNQSQDEHYSGRKRP
;
A
#
# COMPACT_ATOMS: atom_id res chain seq x y z
N MET A 1 -13.31 21.92 -5.02
CA MET A 1 -12.04 21.43 -4.46
C MET A 1 -12.17 19.93 -4.28
N PRO A 2 -11.24 19.10 -4.79
CA PRO A 2 -11.26 17.67 -4.49
C PRO A 2 -11.12 17.46 -2.97
N LYS A 3 -11.89 16.51 -2.42
CA LYS A 3 -11.82 16.18 -1.00
C LYS A 3 -10.50 15.43 -0.73
N PRO A 4 -9.80 15.69 0.39
CA PRO A 4 -8.61 14.93 0.77
C PRO A 4 -8.94 13.44 0.92
N ILE A 5 -8.01 12.59 0.50
CA ILE A 5 -8.04 11.15 0.73
C ILE A 5 -7.10 10.86 1.89
N LEU A 6 -7.59 10.13 2.91
CA LEU A 6 -6.73 9.63 3.98
C LEU A 6 -6.06 8.32 3.51
N LEU A 7 -4.73 8.26 3.60
CA LEU A 7 -3.96 7.04 3.44
C LEU A 7 -3.26 6.74 4.77
N GLY A 8 -3.45 5.53 5.30
CA GLY A 8 -2.85 5.09 6.55
C GLY A 8 -2.15 3.75 6.42
N ALA A 9 -1.14 3.56 7.26
CA ALA A 9 -0.50 2.26 7.48
C ALA A 9 -0.65 1.90 8.95
N ILE A 10 -0.92 0.63 9.26
CA ILE A 10 -1.11 0.16 10.64
C ILE A 10 -0.38 -1.16 10.89
N TYR A 11 0.08 -1.32 12.12
CA TYR A 11 0.46 -2.61 12.70
C TYR A 11 -0.26 -2.73 14.04
N VAL A 12 -1.15 -3.72 14.16
CA VAL A 12 -1.83 -4.08 15.41
C VAL A 12 -1.10 -5.30 15.97
N PRO A 13 -0.41 -5.20 17.13
CA PRO A 13 0.32 -6.33 17.68
C PRO A 13 -0.59 -7.53 17.98
N PRO A 14 -0.09 -8.78 17.91
CA PRO A 14 -0.87 -9.96 18.25
C PRO A 14 -1.52 -9.87 19.64
N GLY A 15 -2.81 -10.21 19.72
CA GLY A 15 -3.57 -10.18 20.97
C GLY A 15 -3.94 -8.78 21.48
N GLN A 16 -3.61 -7.72 20.74
CA GLN A 16 -4.09 -6.37 21.05
C GLN A 16 -5.39 -6.06 20.33
N SER A 17 -6.22 -5.23 20.97
CA SER A 17 -7.45 -4.73 20.37
C SER A 17 -7.14 -3.77 19.23
N ILE A 18 -7.97 -3.83 18.19
CA ILE A 18 -7.90 -2.94 17.04
C ILE A 18 -8.34 -1.53 17.50
N PRO A 19 -7.56 -0.47 17.20
CA PRO A 19 -7.84 0.88 17.66
C PRO A 19 -8.91 1.57 16.80
N GLN A 20 -10.14 1.04 16.79
CA GLN A 20 -11.25 1.48 15.94
C GLN A 20 -11.56 2.98 16.03
N GLY A 21 -11.38 3.58 17.20
CA GLY A 21 -11.55 5.02 17.39
C GLY A 21 -10.62 5.90 16.53
N LEU A 22 -9.54 5.35 15.95
CA LEU A 22 -8.72 6.04 14.97
C LEU A 22 -9.37 6.09 13.57
N PHE A 23 -10.26 5.14 13.26
CA PHE A 23 -10.91 4.99 11.96
C PHE A 23 -12.30 5.61 11.93
N ASP A 24 -13.02 5.58 13.06
CA ASP A 24 -14.40 6.07 13.18
C ASP A 24 -14.63 7.48 12.60
N PRO A 25 -13.71 8.47 12.74
CA PRO A 25 -13.88 9.80 12.15
C PRO A 25 -13.88 9.84 10.61
N TYR A 26 -13.55 8.72 9.96
CA TYR A 26 -13.34 8.59 8.52
C TYR A 26 -14.32 7.65 7.82
N VAL A 27 -15.20 6.94 8.54
CA VAL A 27 -16.13 5.94 7.95
C VAL A 27 -16.99 6.49 6.79
N ASN A 28 -17.31 7.79 6.81
CA ASN A 28 -18.09 8.49 5.77
C ASN A 28 -17.23 9.39 4.85
N LYS A 29 -15.92 9.15 4.79
CA LYS A 29 -14.95 9.92 3.99
C LYS A 29 -14.11 8.97 3.16
N SER A 30 -13.47 9.46 2.11
CA SER A 30 -12.49 8.66 1.35
C SER A 30 -11.26 8.38 2.21
N PHE A 31 -11.12 7.13 2.66
CA PHE A 31 -9.97 6.65 3.42
C PHE A 31 -9.56 5.26 2.96
N TYR A 32 -8.27 4.99 3.09
CA TYR A 32 -7.70 3.68 2.88
C TYR A 32 -6.62 3.44 3.93
N ILE A 33 -6.76 2.39 4.73
CA ILE A 33 -5.77 2.03 5.75
C ILE A 33 -5.34 0.60 5.48
N PHE A 34 -4.03 0.37 5.43
CA PHE A 34 -3.44 -0.92 5.08
C PHE A 34 -2.47 -1.39 6.15
N GLY A 35 -2.35 -2.71 6.32
CA GLY A 35 -1.26 -3.29 7.10
C GLY A 35 -1.66 -4.56 7.81
N ASP A 36 -0.88 -4.91 8.84
CA ASP A 36 -1.07 -6.11 9.63
C ASP A 36 -2.01 -5.81 10.81
N PHE A 37 -3.20 -6.38 10.76
CA PHE A 37 -4.21 -6.22 11.81
C PHE A 37 -4.17 -7.34 12.85
N ASN A 38 -3.38 -8.40 12.63
CA ASN A 38 -3.40 -9.63 13.43
C ASN A 38 -4.83 -10.15 13.71
N ALA A 39 -5.74 -9.95 12.75
CA ALA A 39 -7.16 -10.21 12.86
C ALA A 39 -7.55 -11.41 12.00
N GLU A 40 -7.88 -12.53 12.65
CA GLU A 40 -8.29 -13.75 11.97
C GLU A 40 -9.80 -13.92 12.06
N HIS A 41 -10.46 -14.08 10.91
CA HIS A 41 -11.87 -14.44 10.84
C HIS A 41 -12.16 -15.29 9.60
N THR A 42 -13.12 -16.21 9.72
CA THR A 42 -13.53 -17.14 8.66
C THR A 42 -14.05 -16.44 7.40
N ASP A 43 -14.60 -15.23 7.56
CA ASP A 43 -15.19 -14.44 6.48
C ASP A 43 -14.14 -13.91 5.48
N TRP A 44 -12.87 -13.85 5.86
CA TRP A 44 -11.75 -13.57 4.97
C TRP A 44 -10.75 -14.74 4.93
N HIS A 45 -11.29 -15.96 5.01
CA HIS A 45 -10.59 -17.21 4.74
C HIS A 45 -9.54 -17.66 5.78
N CYS A 46 -9.54 -17.08 6.98
CA CYS A 46 -8.79 -17.66 8.09
C CYS A 46 -9.45 -18.95 8.60
N SER A 47 -8.65 -19.85 9.18
CA SER A 47 -9.16 -21.13 9.70
C SER A 47 -9.93 -20.99 11.01
N ASN A 48 -9.70 -19.91 11.75
CA ASN A 48 -10.30 -19.64 13.05
C ASN A 48 -10.67 -18.16 13.18
N ASN A 49 -11.49 -17.86 14.18
CA ASN A 49 -11.79 -16.51 14.59
C ASN A 49 -10.99 -16.18 15.85
N ASN A 50 -10.21 -15.10 15.83
CA ASN A 50 -9.58 -14.54 17.03
C ASN A 50 -10.36 -13.30 17.53
N ALA A 51 -10.02 -12.80 18.72
CA ALA A 51 -10.72 -11.66 19.32
C ALA A 51 -10.68 -10.41 18.41
N SER A 52 -9.54 -10.12 17.80
CA SER A 52 -9.36 -8.99 16.89
C SER A 52 -10.16 -9.16 15.60
N GLY A 53 -10.29 -10.38 15.06
CA GLY A 53 -11.12 -10.68 13.90
C GLY A 53 -12.61 -10.53 14.18
N ILE A 54 -13.09 -10.99 15.34
CA ILE A 54 -14.48 -10.77 15.77
C ILE A 54 -14.75 -9.26 15.93
N GLN A 55 -13.81 -8.54 16.55
CA GLN A 55 -13.90 -7.09 16.71
C GLN A 55 -13.94 -6.37 15.35
N MET A 56 -13.07 -6.74 14.41
CA MET A 56 -13.04 -6.16 13.06
C MET A 56 -14.34 -6.44 12.31
N LYS A 57 -14.79 -7.70 12.30
CA LYS A 57 -16.03 -8.09 11.62
C LYS A 57 -17.23 -7.29 12.13
N THR A 58 -17.36 -7.17 13.46
CA THR A 58 -18.42 -6.38 14.09
C THR A 58 -18.38 -4.91 13.64
N TRP A 59 -17.19 -4.33 13.49
CA TRP A 59 -17.05 -2.93 13.06
C TRP A 59 -17.34 -2.74 11.57
N LEU A 60 -16.92 -3.66 10.71
CA LEU A 60 -17.27 -3.64 9.29
C LEU A 60 -18.80 -3.69 9.12
N ASP A 61 -19.47 -4.60 9.85
CA ASP A 61 -20.92 -4.74 9.82
C ASP A 61 -21.66 -3.47 10.30
N ASN A 62 -21.15 -2.84 11.36
CA ASN A 62 -21.79 -1.65 11.93
C ASN A 62 -21.56 -0.38 11.12
N THR A 63 -20.44 -0.29 10.41
CA THR A 63 -20.05 0.94 9.68
C THR A 63 -20.35 0.89 8.19
N GLY A 64 -20.57 -0.31 7.64
CA GLY A 64 -20.63 -0.53 6.19
C GLY A 64 -19.27 -0.38 5.50
N CYS A 65 -18.17 -0.31 6.27
CA CYS A 65 -16.83 -0.36 5.70
C CYS A 65 -16.51 -1.76 5.19
N GLU A 66 -15.58 -1.82 4.24
CA GLU A 66 -15.21 -3.02 3.50
C GLU A 66 -13.72 -3.32 3.62
N MET A 67 -13.37 -4.59 3.42
CA MET A 67 -11.98 -5.06 3.40
C MET A 67 -11.46 -5.19 1.98
N ILE A 68 -10.20 -4.81 1.79
CA ILE A 68 -9.41 -5.12 0.60
C ILE A 68 -8.42 -6.21 1.00
N TYR A 69 -8.76 -7.46 0.71
CA TYR A 69 -7.99 -8.63 1.15
C TYR A 69 -7.74 -9.60 -0.01
N THR A 70 -6.80 -10.50 0.22
CA THR A 70 -6.39 -11.54 -0.73
C THR A 70 -6.97 -12.89 -0.35
N ASN A 71 -7.16 -13.77 -1.33
CA ASN A 71 -7.60 -15.16 -1.11
C ASN A 71 -6.43 -16.10 -0.78
N ILE A 72 -5.21 -15.57 -0.65
CA ILE A 72 -4.00 -16.32 -0.36
C ILE A 72 -3.49 -15.90 1.03
N PRO A 73 -3.08 -16.84 1.90
CA PRO A 73 -2.50 -16.50 3.20
C PRO A 73 -1.36 -15.49 3.10
N THR A 74 -1.36 -14.51 4.00
CA THR A 74 -0.33 -13.47 4.07
C THR A 74 0.77 -13.84 5.07
N LEU A 75 0.51 -14.76 6.00
CA LEU A 75 1.51 -15.32 6.91
C LEU A 75 2.03 -16.68 6.40
N LYS A 76 3.35 -16.86 6.26
CA LYS A 76 3.96 -18.07 5.63
C LYS A 76 3.71 -19.36 6.38
N LYS A 77 3.59 -19.28 7.70
CA LYS A 77 3.51 -20.45 8.60
C LYS A 77 2.08 -20.82 8.98
N SER A 78 1.08 -20.11 8.47
CA SER A 78 -0.33 -20.38 8.71
C SER A 78 -1.16 -20.12 7.46
N SER A 79 -2.45 -20.43 7.52
CA SER A 79 -3.40 -20.05 6.48
C SER A 79 -4.00 -18.65 6.72
N ALA A 80 -3.39 -17.83 7.57
CA ALA A 80 -3.97 -16.56 8.00
C ALA A 80 -3.81 -15.46 6.94
N VAL A 81 -4.90 -14.72 6.72
CA VAL A 81 -4.95 -13.48 5.95
C VAL A 81 -5.11 -12.34 6.95
N ILE A 82 -3.98 -11.79 7.41
CA ILE A 82 -3.93 -10.77 8.47
C ILE A 82 -3.38 -9.43 7.98
N ASP A 83 -2.78 -9.43 6.79
CA ASP A 83 -2.34 -8.23 6.08
C ASP A 83 -3.40 -7.84 5.03
N PHE A 84 -4.13 -6.76 5.28
CA PHE A 84 -5.21 -6.33 4.40
C PHE A 84 -5.44 -4.81 4.48
N GLY A 85 -6.29 -4.29 3.60
CA GLY A 85 -6.80 -2.93 3.61
C GLY A 85 -8.21 -2.82 4.18
N ILE A 86 -8.56 -1.65 4.71
CA ILE A 86 -9.93 -1.25 5.04
C ILE A 86 -10.27 0.10 4.38
N THR A 87 -11.52 0.23 3.94
CA THR A 87 -12.03 1.43 3.28
C THR A 87 -13.56 1.49 3.37
N HIS A 88 -14.18 2.59 2.93
CA HIS A 88 -15.64 2.68 2.79
C HIS A 88 -16.16 2.13 1.45
N ASP A 89 -15.28 1.89 0.47
CA ASP A 89 -15.63 1.39 -0.86
C ASP A 89 -14.44 0.62 -1.46
N ALA A 90 -14.54 -0.71 -1.40
CA ALA A 90 -13.55 -1.64 -1.93
C ALA A 90 -13.86 -2.06 -3.37
N VAL A 91 -14.91 -1.52 -4.01
CA VAL A 91 -15.30 -1.91 -5.37
C VAL A 91 -14.16 -1.65 -6.36
N GLY A 92 -13.72 -2.71 -7.05
CA GLY A 92 -12.68 -2.64 -8.08
C GLY A 92 -11.24 -2.65 -7.56
N TRP A 93 -11.04 -2.63 -6.24
CA TRP A 93 -9.72 -2.89 -5.66
C TRP A 93 -9.28 -4.32 -5.89
N LYS A 94 -7.97 -4.53 -6.01
CA LYS A 94 -7.37 -5.86 -6.13
C LYS A 94 -6.28 -6.03 -5.08
N ALA A 95 -6.15 -7.22 -4.51
CA ALA A 95 -5.09 -7.56 -3.58
C ALA A 95 -4.47 -8.92 -3.94
N GLU A 96 -3.15 -8.95 -4.05
CA GLU A 96 -2.38 -10.12 -4.45
C GLU A 96 -1.19 -10.32 -3.52
N VAL A 97 -0.85 -11.59 -3.26
CA VAL A 97 0.32 -11.95 -2.46
C VAL A 97 1.53 -12.11 -3.38
N ILE A 98 2.63 -11.45 -3.04
CA ILE A 98 3.93 -11.69 -3.65
C ILE A 98 4.64 -12.77 -2.83
N LYS A 99 4.78 -13.98 -3.39
CA LYS A 99 5.39 -15.13 -2.69
C LYS A 99 6.92 -15.09 -2.66
N GLU A 100 7.47 -13.94 -2.29
CA GLU A 100 8.91 -13.68 -2.21
C GLU A 100 9.29 -13.04 -0.87
N GLY A 101 10.58 -12.81 -0.66
CA GLY A 101 11.12 -12.15 0.53
C GLY A 101 11.45 -13.10 1.69
N THR A 102 12.12 -12.56 2.71
CA THR A 102 12.65 -13.32 3.86
C THR A 102 11.83 -13.16 5.14
N SER A 103 10.88 -12.22 5.17
CA SER A 103 9.93 -12.06 6.28
C SER A 103 9.09 -13.32 6.46
N ASP A 104 8.55 -13.54 7.65
CA ASP A 104 7.51 -14.53 7.90
C ASP A 104 6.16 -14.14 7.29
N HIS A 105 5.96 -12.87 6.99
CA HIS A 105 4.85 -12.39 6.16
C HIS A 105 5.24 -12.36 4.67
N TYR A 106 4.27 -12.60 3.80
CA TYR A 106 4.35 -12.29 2.39
C TYR A 106 3.94 -10.83 2.14
N PRO A 107 4.67 -10.08 1.31
CA PRO A 107 4.20 -8.77 0.84
C PRO A 107 2.84 -8.88 0.14
N VAL A 108 1.95 -7.92 0.42
CA VAL A 108 0.66 -7.80 -0.25
C VAL A 108 0.70 -6.60 -1.19
N LEU A 109 0.46 -6.85 -2.47
CA LEU A 109 0.26 -5.82 -3.48
C LEU A 109 -1.22 -5.44 -3.51
N ILE A 110 -1.53 -4.18 -3.26
CA ILE A 110 -2.90 -3.66 -3.34
C ILE A 110 -2.97 -2.62 -4.45
N GLN A 111 -3.88 -2.84 -5.40
CA GLN A 111 -4.10 -1.97 -6.54
C GLN A 111 -5.45 -1.25 -6.43
N SER A 112 -5.41 0.07 -6.53
CA SER A 112 -6.60 0.93 -6.56
C SER A 112 -7.28 0.91 -7.94
N PRO A 113 -8.62 0.97 -8.01
CA PRO A 113 -9.34 1.24 -9.25
C PRO A 113 -9.24 2.72 -9.67
N LEU A 114 -8.74 3.59 -8.78
CA LEU A 114 -8.58 5.00 -9.05
C LEU A 114 -7.57 5.19 -10.17
N THR A 115 -8.06 5.59 -11.34
CA THR A 115 -7.21 6.01 -12.45
C THR A 115 -6.75 7.43 -12.19
N THR A 116 -5.46 7.61 -11.93
CA THR A 116 -4.86 8.93 -12.01
C THR A 116 -4.79 9.31 -13.49
N GLU A 117 -5.52 10.36 -13.90
CA GLU A 117 -5.13 11.07 -15.11
C GLU A 117 -3.73 11.60 -14.85
N SER A 118 -2.72 10.96 -15.44
CA SER A 118 -1.39 11.56 -15.53
C SER A 118 -1.59 12.87 -16.29
N ALA A 119 -1.71 13.96 -15.56
CA ALA A 119 -1.47 15.28 -16.13
C ALA A 119 0.01 15.26 -16.54
N ILE A 120 0.28 14.78 -17.76
CA ILE A 120 1.53 15.00 -18.49
C ILE A 120 1.53 16.49 -18.84
N GLY A 121 1.59 17.32 -17.82
CA GLY A 121 1.84 18.72 -17.95
C GLY A 121 3.33 18.85 -18.18
N ASN A 122 3.75 19.09 -19.42
CA ASN A 122 5.11 19.55 -19.76
C ASN A 122 5.53 20.83 -19.02
N LYS A 123 4.65 21.41 -18.20
CA LYS A 123 4.85 22.59 -17.37
C LYS A 123 5.38 22.19 -16.01
N ALA A 124 6.36 22.96 -15.55
CA ALA A 124 6.85 22.80 -14.20
C ALA A 124 5.73 23.10 -13.18
N GLN A 125 5.58 22.22 -12.20
CA GLN A 125 4.63 22.30 -11.10
C GLN A 125 5.37 22.68 -9.80
N LYS A 126 4.64 23.26 -8.85
CA LYS A 126 5.18 23.59 -7.54
C LYS A 126 5.16 22.36 -6.64
N PHE A 127 6.31 22.01 -6.09
CA PHE A 127 6.50 20.97 -5.09
C PHE A 127 7.00 21.60 -3.80
N THR A 128 6.32 21.37 -2.68
CA THR A 128 6.79 21.82 -1.37
C THR A 128 7.43 20.63 -0.65
N ILE A 129 8.69 20.77 -0.28
CA ILE A 129 9.43 19.75 0.47
C ILE A 129 9.61 20.24 1.89
N VAL A 130 9.18 19.43 2.85
CA VAL A 130 9.44 19.64 4.27
C VAL A 130 10.69 18.83 4.64
N HIS A 131 11.74 19.53 5.04
CA HIS A 131 13.01 18.97 5.43
C HIS A 131 12.96 18.39 6.86
N PRO A 132 13.86 17.46 7.23
CA PRO A 132 13.90 16.85 8.57
C PRO A 132 14.04 17.85 9.72
N ASN A 133 14.60 19.03 9.45
CA ASN A 133 14.72 20.14 10.41
C ASN A 133 13.45 21.00 10.49
N THR A 134 12.31 20.54 9.95
CA THR A 134 11.01 21.24 9.85
C THR A 134 10.98 22.47 8.94
N GLU A 135 12.07 22.78 8.26
CA GLU A 135 12.10 23.83 7.23
C GLU A 135 11.34 23.37 5.99
N SER A 136 10.47 24.21 5.43
CA SER A 136 9.80 23.91 4.17
C SER A 136 10.33 24.79 3.05
N LYS A 137 10.58 24.19 1.89
CA LYS A 137 11.02 24.90 0.69
C LYS A 137 10.25 24.47 -0.54
N THR A 138 9.86 25.46 -1.33
CA THR A 138 9.11 25.25 -2.57
C THR A 138 10.05 25.20 -3.76
N TYR A 139 9.86 24.21 -4.62
CA TYR A 139 10.60 23.97 -5.84
C TYR A 139 9.63 23.98 -7.03
N LEU A 140 10.12 24.40 -8.19
CA LEU A 140 9.35 24.38 -9.43
C LEU A 140 9.99 23.38 -10.39
N TRP A 141 9.42 22.19 -10.49
CA TRP A 141 9.99 21.08 -11.27
C TRP A 141 8.97 20.52 -12.26
N LYS A 142 9.45 19.92 -13.34
CA LYS A 142 8.56 19.11 -14.18
C LYS A 142 8.31 17.76 -13.53
N SER A 143 7.10 17.24 -13.62
CA SER A 143 6.73 15.95 -12.99
C SER A 143 7.62 14.82 -13.47
N GLU A 144 8.00 14.79 -14.76
CA GLU A 144 8.89 13.74 -15.29
C GLU A 144 10.32 13.80 -14.73
N LYS A 145 10.75 14.94 -14.18
CA LYS A 145 12.06 15.12 -13.55
C LYS A 145 12.03 15.07 -12.03
N TYR A 146 10.85 14.87 -11.43
CA TYR A 146 10.66 14.96 -9.98
C TYR A 146 11.64 14.05 -9.21
N SER A 147 11.71 12.76 -9.57
CA SER A 147 12.60 11.79 -8.90
C SER A 147 14.08 12.17 -9.01
N GLU A 148 14.52 12.64 -10.19
CA GLU A 148 15.91 13.05 -10.41
C GLU A 148 16.28 14.30 -9.61
N GLU A 149 15.42 15.32 -9.61
CA GLU A 149 15.64 16.57 -8.87
C GLU A 149 15.59 16.34 -7.35
N LEU A 150 14.70 15.46 -6.89
CA LEU A 150 14.63 15.05 -5.49
C LEU A 150 15.92 14.33 -5.06
N LYS A 151 16.43 13.40 -5.88
CA LYS A 151 17.72 12.71 -5.62
C LYS A 151 18.87 13.71 -5.51
N LYS A 152 18.97 14.67 -6.45
CA LYS A 152 20.02 15.72 -6.42
C LYS A 152 19.93 16.56 -5.14
N LEU A 153 18.71 16.99 -4.75
CA LEU A 153 18.49 17.76 -3.55
C LEU A 153 18.96 17.02 -2.29
N PHE A 154 18.65 15.73 -2.19
CA PHE A 154 18.96 14.91 -1.03
C PHE A 154 20.46 14.61 -0.93
N VAL A 155 21.12 14.33 -2.07
CA VAL A 155 22.58 14.19 -2.15
C VAL A 155 23.25 15.50 -1.70
N GLY A 156 22.81 16.65 -2.23
CA GLY A 156 23.38 17.95 -1.87
C GLY A 156 23.22 18.31 -0.39
N LYS A 157 22.15 17.84 0.26
CA LYS A 157 21.88 18.05 1.69
C LYS A 157 22.41 16.94 2.59
N LYS A 158 23.04 15.89 2.04
CA LYS A 158 23.54 14.71 2.76
C LYS A 158 22.44 13.98 3.56
N TYR A 159 21.21 13.94 3.04
CA TYR A 159 20.14 13.16 3.67
C TYR A 159 20.32 11.67 3.42
N ASN A 160 19.91 10.84 4.40
CA ASN A 160 19.92 9.40 4.24
C ASN A 160 18.80 8.99 3.28
N HIS A 161 19.17 8.54 2.08
CA HIS A 161 18.25 8.15 1.02
C HIS A 161 17.47 6.86 1.31
N ALA A 162 17.84 6.12 2.37
CA ALA A 162 17.15 4.89 2.78
C ALA A 162 15.93 5.13 3.69
N LEU A 163 15.61 6.38 4.05
CA LEU A 163 14.69 6.71 5.14
C LEU A 163 13.61 7.76 4.81
N PHE A 164 13.27 8.00 3.54
CA PHE A 164 12.29 9.06 3.23
C PHE A 164 11.03 8.55 2.53
N VAL A 165 9.93 9.22 2.88
CA VAL A 165 8.61 9.09 2.27
C VAL A 165 8.30 10.42 1.59
N VAL A 166 7.93 10.39 0.32
CA VAL A 166 7.42 11.57 -0.39
C VAL A 166 5.90 11.55 -0.31
N VAL A 167 5.30 12.66 0.10
CA VAL A 167 3.85 12.84 0.06
C VAL A 167 3.54 14.05 -0.81
N ASP A 168 2.86 13.84 -1.94
CA ASP A 168 2.37 14.92 -2.82
C ASP A 168 0.85 14.84 -2.95
N LYS A 169 0.12 15.89 -2.55
CA LYS A 169 -1.33 16.07 -2.78
C LYS A 169 -2.22 14.81 -2.64
N ASN A 170 -2.04 14.05 -1.56
CA ASN A 170 -2.75 12.79 -1.24
C ASN A 170 -2.25 11.53 -1.96
N GLU A 171 -1.13 11.59 -2.66
CA GLU A 171 -0.38 10.45 -3.18
C GLU A 171 0.88 10.27 -2.33
N ILE A 172 1.05 9.07 -1.76
CA ILE A 172 2.29 8.69 -1.09
C ILE A 172 3.18 8.03 -2.13
N LEU A 173 4.24 8.70 -2.53
CA LEU A 173 5.34 8.10 -3.29
C LEU A 173 6.33 7.53 -2.28
N VAL A 174 6.17 6.24 -1.97
CA VAL A 174 7.15 5.50 -1.18
C VAL A 174 8.18 4.88 -2.13
N ASP A 175 9.34 5.54 -2.31
CA ASP A 175 10.46 4.97 -3.05
C ASP A 175 11.46 4.36 -2.07
N PHE A 176 11.33 3.07 -1.78
CA PHE A 176 12.37 2.30 -1.12
C PHE A 176 13.45 1.96 -2.15
N THR A 177 14.38 2.89 -2.41
CA THR A 177 15.53 2.58 -3.26
C THR A 177 16.50 1.63 -2.55
N LYS A 178 16.25 0.32 -2.71
CA LYS A 178 17.27 -0.70 -3.02
C LYS A 178 16.66 -1.81 -3.86
N GLY A 179 16.44 -1.53 -5.14
CA GLY A 179 16.14 -2.54 -6.15
C GLY A 179 15.26 -1.99 -7.26
N ASN A 180 15.86 -1.63 -8.40
CA ASN A 180 15.11 -1.45 -9.65
C ASN A 180 14.52 -2.80 -10.07
N TYR A 181 13.37 -3.18 -9.53
CA TYR A 181 12.60 -4.30 -10.06
C TYR A 181 11.86 -3.81 -11.30
N ARG A 182 12.54 -3.90 -12.44
CA ARG A 182 11.86 -3.92 -13.74
C ARG A 182 10.93 -5.13 -13.72
N LEU A 183 9.63 -4.90 -13.79
CA LEU A 183 8.68 -5.89 -14.29
C LEU A 183 9.21 -6.34 -15.65
N GLN A 184 9.72 -7.58 -15.73
CA GLN A 184 9.98 -8.18 -17.02
C GLN A 184 8.62 -8.36 -17.69
N ASN A 185 8.42 -7.67 -18.81
CA ASN A 185 7.36 -7.99 -19.74
C ASN A 185 7.50 -9.48 -20.09
N GLN A 186 6.59 -10.32 -19.62
CA GLN A 186 6.38 -11.61 -20.24
C GLN A 186 5.68 -11.35 -21.58
N SER A 187 6.49 -11.05 -22.60
CA SER A 187 6.09 -11.31 -23.97
C SER A 187 5.96 -12.82 -24.11
N GLN A 188 4.77 -13.23 -24.53
CA GLN A 188 4.53 -14.54 -25.12
C GLN A 188 5.64 -14.85 -26.13
N ASP A 189 6.22 -16.04 -26.02
CA ASP A 189 6.63 -16.79 -27.20
C ASP A 189 6.43 -18.28 -26.91
N GLU A 190 5.44 -18.82 -27.61
CA GLU A 190 5.26 -20.24 -27.81
C GLU A 190 6.52 -20.82 -28.45
N HIS A 191 7.10 -21.86 -27.86
CA HIS A 191 7.81 -22.86 -28.65
C HIS A 191 7.57 -24.27 -28.14
N TYR A 192 6.65 -24.93 -28.84
CA TYR A 192 6.54 -26.36 -29.00
C TYR A 192 7.93 -26.97 -29.31
N SER A 193 8.42 -27.88 -28.47
CA SER A 193 9.14 -29.06 -28.98
C SER A 193 9.00 -30.21 -28.00
N GLY A 194 8.36 -31.27 -28.46
CA GLY A 194 8.31 -32.53 -27.74
C GLY A 194 9.63 -33.30 -27.85
N ARG A 195 9.90 -34.13 -26.85
CA ARG A 195 10.34 -35.53 -27.03
C ARG A 195 10.44 -36.27 -25.70
N LYS A 196 9.66 -37.35 -25.65
CA LYS A 196 9.97 -38.73 -25.23
C LYS A 196 10.83 -38.95 -23.97
N ARG A 197 10.18 -39.58 -22.99
CA ARG A 197 10.79 -40.35 -21.90
C ARG A 197 11.47 -41.62 -22.44
N PRO A 198 12.56 -42.08 -21.81
CA PRO A 198 12.84 -43.50 -21.67
C PRO A 198 11.88 -44.15 -20.66
#